data_AF-A0A8T4NF37-F1
#
_entry.id   AF-A0A8T4NF37-F1
#
_cell.length_a   1.000
_cell.length_b   1.000
_cell.length_c   1.000
_cell.angle_alpha   90.00
_cell.angle_beta   90.00
_cell.angle_gamma   90.00
#
_symmetry.space_group_name_H-M   'P 1'
#
loop_
_entity.id
_entity.type
_entity.pdbx_description
1 polymer ?
#
loop_
_entity_poly.entity_id
_entity_poly.type
_entity_poly.pdbx_seq_one_letter_code
_entity_poly.pdbx_strand_id
1 'polypeptide(L)'
;MDSVPIEIIRLGLGFEDYSEMARNVGRVLNMRDKWKGIFDRANSELPEWVSAIGIRLPIAMGYDRDFFEEAGLDYAKGTPVHGCLSAATADYLVRHIDKLKSDFD
;
A
#
# COMPACT_ATOMS: atom_id res chain seq x y z
N MET A 1 -7.30 1.04 14.26
CA MET A 1 -7.44 1.53 12.87
C MET A 1 -8.91 1.69 12.59
N ASP A 2 -9.39 2.93 12.76
CA ASP A 2 -10.83 3.22 12.81
C ASP A 2 -11.39 3.73 11.48
N SER A 3 -10.54 3.92 10.47
CA SER A 3 -10.94 4.25 9.11
C SER A 3 -10.00 3.64 8.06
N VAL A 4 -10.44 3.63 6.81
CA VAL A 4 -9.60 3.33 5.64
C VAL A 4 -9.69 4.47 4.62
N PRO A 5 -8.62 4.75 3.86
CA PRO A 5 -8.67 5.67 2.72
C PRO A 5 -9.72 5.27 1.69
N ILE A 6 -10.32 6.25 0.99
CA ILE A 6 -11.29 5.97 -0.07
C ILE A 6 -10.68 5.14 -1.22
N GLU A 7 -9.38 5.27 -1.45
CA GLU A 7 -8.62 4.46 -2.40
C GLU A 7 -8.63 2.96 -2.06
N ILE A 8 -8.63 2.59 -0.77
CA ILE A 8 -8.75 1.18 -0.35
C ILE A 8 -10.11 0.64 -0.77
N ILE A 9 -11.18 1.40 -0.52
CA ILE A 9 -12.54 1.03 -0.90
C ILE A 9 -12.65 0.87 -2.42
N ARG A 10 -12.09 1.81 -3.18
CA ARG A 10 -12.08 1.80 -4.67
C ARG A 10 -11.34 0.62 -5.29
N LEU A 11 -10.48 -0.04 -4.52
CA LEU A 11 -9.79 -1.26 -4.93
C LEU A 11 -10.57 -2.53 -4.57
N GLY A 12 -11.76 -2.39 -3.98
CA GLY A 12 -12.54 -3.49 -3.43
C GLY A 12 -11.98 -4.07 -2.13
N LEU A 13 -11.11 -3.32 -1.44
CA LEU A 13 -10.42 -3.75 -0.22
C LEU A 13 -11.07 -3.17 1.04
N GLY A 14 -10.80 -3.78 2.19
CA GLY A 14 -11.34 -3.37 3.48
C GLY A 14 -10.30 -3.04 4.55
N PHE A 15 -10.78 -2.93 5.80
CA PHE A 15 -9.96 -2.67 6.99
C PHE A 15 -8.87 -3.73 7.20
N GLU A 16 -9.19 -5.01 7.00
CA GLU A 16 -8.23 -6.10 7.16
C GLU A 16 -7.09 -5.99 6.14
N ASP A 17 -7.41 -5.71 4.88
CA ASP A 17 -6.42 -5.52 3.81
C ASP A 17 -5.54 -4.30 4.08
N TYR A 18 -6.12 -3.20 4.57
CA TYR A 18 -5.36 -2.01 4.92
C TYR A 18 -4.40 -2.25 6.09
N SER A 19 -4.85 -3.03 7.09
CA SER A 19 -4.00 -3.46 8.22
C SER A 19 -2.90 -4.44 7.77
N GLU A 20 -3.19 -5.36 6.84
CA GLU A 20 -2.16 -6.21 6.22
C GLU A 20 -1.15 -5.40 5.42
N MET A 21 -1.60 -4.35 4.74
CA MET A 21 -0.72 -3.45 3.99
C MET A 21 0.22 -2.68 4.93
N ALA A 22 -0.28 -2.22 6.09
CA ALA A 22 0.56 -1.64 7.14
C ALA A 22 1.64 -2.61 7.62
N ARG A 23 1.25 -3.85 7.94
CA ARG A 23 2.20 -4.92 8.32
C ARG A 23 3.20 -5.25 7.20
N ASN A 24 2.80 -5.11 5.93
CA ASN A 24 3.69 -5.30 4.78
C ASN A 24 4.82 -4.26 4.73
N VAL A 25 4.62 -3.05 5.27
CA VAL A 25 5.64 -1.99 5.30
C VAL A 25 6.89 -2.47 6.03
N GLY A 26 6.75 -3.09 7.20
CA GLY A 26 7.89 -3.61 7.96
C GLY A 26 8.69 -4.67 7.19
N ARG A 27 8.01 -5.51 6.41
CA ARG A 27 8.68 -6.51 5.54
C ARG A 27 9.44 -5.83 4.40
N VAL A 28 8.83 -4.87 3.73
CA VAL A 28 9.39 -4.19 2.55
C VAL A 28 10.51 -3.21 2.92
N LEU A 29 10.46 -2.61 4.12
CA LEU A 29 11.49 -1.72 4.63
C LEU A 29 12.87 -2.41 4.67
N ASN A 30 12.89 -3.71 4.99
CA ASN A 30 14.10 -4.54 5.05
C ASN A 30 14.56 -5.08 3.68
N MET A 31 13.87 -4.75 2.59
CA MET A 31 14.11 -5.27 1.24
C MET A 31 14.37 -4.15 0.22
N ARG A 32 15.08 -3.10 0.63
CA ARG A 32 15.30 -1.88 -0.19
C ARG A 32 15.96 -2.17 -1.53
N ASP A 33 16.87 -3.13 -1.58
CA ASP A 33 17.54 -3.64 -2.79
C ASP A 33 16.56 -4.26 -3.80
N LYS A 34 15.39 -4.71 -3.34
CA LYS A 34 14.36 -5.38 -4.16
C LYS A 34 13.24 -4.46 -4.61
N TRP A 35 13.20 -3.21 -4.16
CA TRP A 35 12.12 -2.26 -4.51
C TRP A 35 11.96 -2.08 -6.01
N LYS A 36 13.07 -2.03 -6.76
CA LYS A 36 13.00 -1.95 -8.23
C LYS A 36 12.23 -3.13 -8.82
N GLY A 37 12.52 -4.35 -8.39
CA GLY A 37 11.82 -5.55 -8.87
C GLY A 37 10.34 -5.57 -8.47
N ILE A 38 10.00 -5.02 -7.30
CA ILE A 38 8.59 -4.85 -6.90
C ILE A 38 7.86 -3.90 -7.86
N PHE A 39 8.47 -2.75 -8.18
CA PHE A 39 7.87 -1.79 -9.11
C PHE A 39 7.78 -2.33 -10.53
N ASP A 40 8.83 -3.00 -11.03
CA ASP A 40 8.82 -3.62 -12.36
C ASP A 40 7.68 -4.65 -12.48
N ARG A 41 7.49 -5.49 -11.45
CA ARG A 41 6.37 -6.44 -11.39
C ARG A 41 5.02 -5.75 -11.34
N ALA A 42 4.86 -4.75 -10.48
CA ALA A 42 3.61 -3.99 -10.39
C ALA A 42 3.23 -3.34 -11.73
N ASN A 43 4.19 -2.73 -12.43
CA ASN A 43 3.98 -2.13 -13.75
C ASN A 43 3.59 -3.15 -14.84
N SER A 44 3.99 -4.42 -14.68
CA SER A 44 3.69 -5.47 -15.66
C SER A 44 2.43 -6.27 -15.33
N GLU A 45 2.11 -6.43 -14.05
CA GLU A 45 1.07 -7.35 -13.56
C GLU A 45 -0.23 -6.61 -13.18
N LEU A 46 -0.15 -5.37 -12.69
CA LEU A 46 -1.33 -4.64 -12.23
C LEU A 46 -2.10 -4.02 -13.40
N PRO A 47 -3.45 -4.12 -13.40
CA PRO A 47 -4.28 -3.35 -14.30
C PRO A 47 -4.04 -1.84 -14.17
N GLU A 48 -4.24 -1.10 -15.26
CA GLU A 48 -4.04 0.36 -15.28
C GLU A 48 -4.90 1.07 -14.23
N TRP A 49 -6.15 0.64 -14.05
CA TRP A 49 -7.07 1.22 -13.06
C TRP A 49 -6.57 1.03 -11.62
N VAL A 50 -6.00 -0.15 -11.30
CA VAL A 50 -5.38 -0.42 -10.00
C VAL A 50 -4.18 0.47 -9.80
N SER A 51 -3.32 0.61 -10.81
CA SER A 51 -2.13 1.46 -10.75
C SER A 51 -2.50 2.92 -10.53
N ALA A 52 -3.52 3.43 -11.23
CA ALA A 52 -3.98 4.81 -11.11
C ALA A 52 -4.53 5.16 -9.72
N ILE A 53 -5.15 4.21 -9.03
CA ILE A 53 -5.60 4.36 -7.63
C ILE A 53 -4.43 4.15 -6.65
N GLY A 54 -3.65 3.09 -6.86
CA GLY A 54 -2.57 2.65 -5.98
C GLY A 54 -1.46 3.69 -5.77
N ILE A 55 -1.16 4.53 -6.77
CA ILE A 55 -0.17 5.60 -6.62
C ILE A 55 -0.57 6.68 -5.59
N ARG A 56 -1.85 6.77 -5.23
CA ARG A 56 -2.37 7.77 -4.28
C ARG A 56 -2.32 7.29 -2.83
N LEU A 57 -2.37 5.97 -2.63
CA LEU A 57 -2.37 5.33 -1.31
C LEU A 57 -1.18 5.72 -0.41
N PRO A 58 0.08 5.77 -0.91
CA PRO A 58 1.21 6.16 -0.07
C PRO A 58 1.08 7.53 0.58
N ILE A 59 0.41 8.48 -0.11
CA ILE A 59 0.15 9.81 0.43
C ILE A 59 -0.89 9.73 1.54
N ALA A 60 -2.00 9.02 1.31
CA ALA A 60 -3.05 8.84 2.31
C ALA A 60 -2.52 8.16 3.59
N MET A 61 -1.76 7.08 3.43
CA MET A 61 -1.07 6.38 4.53
C MET A 61 -0.12 7.31 5.30
N GLY A 62 0.58 8.19 4.58
CA GLY A 62 1.55 9.13 5.15
C GLY A 62 0.97 10.07 6.21
N TYR A 63 -0.36 10.27 6.21
CA TYR A 63 -1.08 11.09 7.18
C TYR A 63 -1.90 10.29 8.20
N ASP A 64 -1.84 8.96 8.14
CA ASP A 64 -2.60 8.06 8.98
C ASP A 64 -1.75 7.55 10.16
N ARG A 65 -2.09 7.99 11.38
CA ARG A 65 -1.35 7.63 12.59
C ARG A 65 -1.55 6.16 12.95
N ASP A 66 -2.77 5.64 12.81
CA ASP A 66 -3.10 4.25 13.12
C ASP A 66 -2.36 3.32 12.17
N PHE A 67 -2.22 3.71 10.90
CA PHE A 67 -1.42 2.97 9.93
C PHE A 67 0.05 2.88 10.34
N PHE A 68 0.64 3.97 10.83
CA PHE A 68 2.03 3.97 11.29
C PHE A 68 2.22 3.10 12.52
N GLU A 69 1.31 3.18 13.49
CA GLU A 69 1.33 2.34 14.69
C GLU A 69 1.28 0.85 14.32
N GLU A 70 0.34 0.47 13.44
CA GLU A 70 0.19 -0.90 12.94
C GLU A 70 1.44 -1.36 12.14
N ALA A 71 2.08 -0.46 11.40
CA ALA A 71 3.31 -0.73 10.67
C ALA A 71 4.57 -0.78 11.56
N GLY A 72 4.45 -0.50 12.87
CA GLY A 72 5.58 -0.41 13.79
C GLY A 72 6.50 0.79 13.53
N LEU A 73 5.95 1.87 12.97
CA LEU A 73 6.67 3.07 12.57
C LEU A 73 6.38 4.23 13.52
N ASP A 74 7.38 5.08 13.73
CA ASP A 74 7.26 6.28 14.54
C ASP A 74 6.71 7.45 13.69
N TYR A 75 5.42 7.76 13.84
CA TYR A 75 4.77 8.86 13.12
C TYR A 75 5.42 10.23 13.38
N ALA A 76 5.95 10.46 14.59
CA ALA A 76 6.56 11.75 14.95
C ALA A 76 7.89 12.00 14.21
N LYS A 77 8.55 10.94 13.74
CA LYS A 77 9.75 11.04 12.89
C LYS A 77 9.42 11.28 11.41
N GLY A 78 8.14 11.41 11.08
CA GLY A 78 7.65 11.58 9.72
C GLY A 78 7.67 10.28 8.94
N THR A 79 7.14 10.34 7.73
CA THR A 79 6.97 9.16 6.87
C THR A 79 8.33 8.51 6.57
N PRO A 80 8.55 7.24 6.95
CA PRO A 80 9.75 6.53 6.57
C PRO A 80 9.72 6.38 5.05
N VAL A 81 10.56 7.17 4.38
CA VAL A 81 10.85 7.17 2.94
C VAL A 81 9.61 6.90 2.09
N HIS A 82 8.98 7.92 1.50
CA HIS A 82 7.82 7.75 0.60
C HIS A 82 7.94 6.54 -0.36
N GLY A 83 9.14 6.24 -0.85
CA GLY A 83 9.42 5.04 -1.65
C GLY A 83 9.13 3.68 -0.97
N CYS A 84 9.28 3.55 0.35
CA CYS A 84 8.92 2.35 1.11
C CYS A 84 7.42 2.12 1.11
N LEU A 85 6.61 3.15 1.38
CA LEU A 85 5.15 3.05 1.33
C LEU A 85 4.68 2.72 -0.09
N SER A 86 5.27 3.35 -1.11
CA SER A 86 5.00 3.03 -2.51
C SER A 86 5.34 1.57 -2.85
N ALA A 87 6.52 1.08 -2.43
CA ALA A 87 6.91 -0.30 -2.67
C ALA A 87 6.03 -1.29 -1.89
N ALA A 88 5.66 -0.99 -0.64
CA ALA A 88 4.79 -1.83 0.16
C ALA A 88 3.36 -1.91 -0.41
N THR A 89 2.85 -0.79 -0.94
CA THR A 89 1.58 -0.73 -1.65
C THR A 89 1.65 -1.58 -2.92
N ALA A 90 2.64 -1.35 -3.78
CA ALA A 90 2.82 -2.08 -5.03
C ALA A 90 2.94 -3.59 -4.80
N ASP A 91 3.76 -4.01 -3.83
CA ASP A 91 3.89 -5.40 -3.45
C ASP A 91 2.58 -6.00 -2.96
N TYR A 92 1.84 -5.30 -2.08
CA TYR A 92 0.58 -5.80 -1.56
C TYR A 92 -0.43 -6.03 -2.68
N LEU A 93 -0.59 -5.06 -3.58
CA LEU A 93 -1.55 -5.13 -4.68
C LEU A 93 -1.22 -6.26 -5.64
N VAL A 94 0.04 -6.48 -5.96
CA VAL A 94 0.47 -7.61 -6.81
C VAL A 94 0.17 -8.95 -6.16
N ARG A 95 0.46 -9.11 -4.86
CA ARG A 95 0.22 -10.37 -4.14
C ARG A 95 -1.26 -10.70 -3.94
N HIS A 96 -2.13 -9.70 -4.04
CA HIS A 96 -3.56 -9.85 -3.80
C HIS A 96 -4.40 -9.40 -5.00
N ILE A 97 -3.84 -9.50 -6.21
CA ILE A 97 -4.49 -9.05 -7.43
C ILE A 97 -5.88 -9.67 -7.62
N ASP A 98 -6.06 -10.94 -7.22
CA ASP A 98 -7.33 -11.68 -7.31
C ASP A 98 -8.43 -11.14 -6.37
N LYS A 99 -8.07 -10.35 -5.34
CA LYS A 99 -9.04 -9.71 -4.44
C LYS A 99 -9.56 -8.38 -5.00
N LEU A 100 -8.85 -7.77 -5.95
CA LEU A 100 -9.12 -6.42 -6.40
C LEU A 100 -10.39 -6.37 -7.24
N LYS A 101 -11.27 -5.42 -6.92
CA LYS A 101 -12.53 -5.20 -7.65
C LYS A 101 -12.63 -3.75 -8.07
N SER A 102 -13.09 -3.56 -9.30
CA SER A 102 -13.40 -2.24 -9.81
C SER A 102 -14.74 -1.80 -9.21
N ASP A 103 -14.79 -0.61 -8.61
CA ASP A 103 -16.06 0.07 -8.30
C ASP A 103 -16.84 0.46 -9.58
N PHE A 104 -16.24 0.29 -10.77
CA PHE A 104 -16.82 0.63 -12.07
C PHE A 104 -17.53 -0.53 -12.77
N ASP A 105 -17.70 -1.68 -12.13
CA ASP A 105 -18.46 -2.84 -12.65
C ASP A 105 -19.82 -3.02 -11.95
#